data_AF-A0A7C2XPS8-F1
#
_entry.id   AF-A0A7C2XPS8-F1
#
_cell.length_a   1.000
_cell.length_b   1.000
_cell.length_c   1.000
_cell.angle_alpha   90.00
_cell.angle_beta   90.00
_cell.angle_gamma   90.00
#
_symmetry.space_group_name_H-M   'P 1'
#
loop_
_entity.id
_entity.type
_entity.pdbx_description
1 polymer ?
#
loop_
_entity_poly.entity_id
_entity_poly.type
_entity_poly.pdbx_seq_one_letter_code
_entity_poly.pdbx_strand_id
1 'polypeptide(L)'
;MGPGSTKLVEFSELVASFKAAEEQIENLSSLTIWTLSPDQIGSASESIWDVISALRVGIGETKIVSGSKALHHVLPELVLPIDREYTVGFFFHSTNLYQGDHAALLEMVPHFHRIAVECRSKIECRFGRGMNMNSSKVTDNAIVGLMKKEADAKPE
;
A
#
# COMPACT_ATOMS: atom_id res chain seq x y z
N MET A 1 -1.88 18.51 -2.64
CA MET A 1 -3.14 18.22 -1.91
C MET A 1 -4.29 18.43 -2.88
N GLY A 2 -4.95 17.36 -3.31
CA GLY A 2 -6.06 17.41 -4.28
C GLY A 2 -7.40 17.77 -3.63
N PRO A 3 -8.42 18.15 -4.42
CA PRO A 3 -9.70 18.71 -3.96
C PRO A 3 -10.68 17.66 -3.41
N GLY A 4 -10.19 16.56 -2.85
CA GLY A 4 -11.00 15.54 -2.19
C GLY A 4 -11.01 15.80 -0.69
N SER A 5 -12.15 16.23 -0.16
CA SER A 5 -12.43 16.41 1.27
C SER A 5 -12.54 15.07 2.00
N THR A 6 -11.55 14.17 1.87
CA THR A 6 -11.46 12.98 2.70
C THR A 6 -11.01 13.40 4.08
N LYS A 7 -11.98 13.77 4.93
CA LYS A 7 -11.71 14.04 6.34
C LYS A 7 -11.29 12.74 7.02
N LEU A 8 -10.19 12.81 7.76
CA LEU A 8 -9.82 11.76 8.70
C LEU A 8 -10.88 11.69 9.80
N VAL A 9 -11.06 10.51 10.38
CA VAL A 9 -11.88 10.37 11.59
C VAL A 9 -11.15 10.96 12.79
N GLU A 10 -11.84 11.06 13.93
CA GLU A 10 -11.20 11.44 15.18
C GLU A 10 -10.11 10.44 15.58
N PHE A 11 -9.02 10.94 16.18
CA PHE A 11 -7.88 10.10 16.52
C PHE A 11 -8.23 8.94 17.45
N SER A 12 -9.17 9.15 18.38
CA SER A 12 -9.67 8.08 19.26
C SER A 12 -10.40 6.97 18.50
N GLU A 13 -11.14 7.31 17.44
CA GLU A 13 -11.81 6.34 16.58
C GLU A 13 -10.81 5.55 15.74
N LEU A 14 -9.79 6.24 15.19
CA LEU A 14 -8.67 5.60 14.50
C LEU A 14 -8.02 4.56 15.41
N VAL A 15 -7.58 4.97 16.61
CA VAL A 15 -6.93 4.09 17.58
C VAL A 15 -7.83 2.92 17.98
N ALA A 16 -9.11 3.17 18.22
CA ALA A 16 -10.06 2.11 18.56
C ALA A 16 -10.18 1.07 17.43
N SER A 17 -10.19 1.52 16.16
CA SER A 17 -10.23 0.59 15.01
C SER A 17 -8.96 -0.24 14.87
N PHE A 18 -7.78 0.33 15.14
CA PHE A 18 -6.53 -0.44 15.18
C PHE A 18 -6.51 -1.48 16.30
N LYS A 19 -6.96 -1.12 17.50
CA LYS A 19 -7.08 -2.06 18.63
C LYS A 19 -8.05 -3.20 18.34
N ALA A 20 -9.15 -2.92 17.64
CA ALA A 20 -10.10 -3.94 17.25
C ALA A 20 -9.54 -4.93 16.21
N ALA A 21 -8.50 -4.55 15.46
CA ALA A 21 -7.82 -5.39 14.48
C ALA A 21 -6.45 -5.93 14.97
N GLU A 22 -6.17 -5.84 16.28
CA GLU A 22 -4.87 -6.14 16.87
C GLU A 22 -4.39 -7.57 16.54
N GLU A 23 -5.26 -8.57 16.72
CA GLU A 23 -4.92 -9.98 16.45
C GLU A 23 -4.55 -10.20 14.97
N GLN A 24 -5.32 -9.63 14.04
CA GLN A 24 -5.05 -9.74 12.61
C GLN A 24 -3.73 -9.04 12.24
N ILE A 25 -3.46 -7.87 12.82
CA ILE A 25 -2.23 -7.12 12.60
C ILE A 25 -1.02 -7.90 13.15
N GLU A 26 -1.15 -8.49 14.34
CA GLU A 26 -0.09 -9.29 14.94
C GLU A 26 0.26 -10.51 14.08
N ASN A 27 -0.74 -11.22 13.57
CA ASN A 27 -0.53 -12.33 12.64
C ASN A 27 0.25 -11.91 11.39
N LEU A 28 -0.09 -10.74 10.83
CA LEU A 28 0.60 -10.18 9.66
C LEU A 28 2.01 -9.66 9.97
N SER A 29 2.30 -9.26 11.22
CA SER A 29 3.58 -8.66 11.62
C SER A 29 4.80 -9.57 11.43
N SER A 30 4.57 -10.88 11.38
CA SER A 30 5.61 -11.89 11.12
C SER A 30 6.02 -11.98 9.64
N LEU A 31 5.24 -11.38 8.74
CA LEU A 31 5.44 -11.46 7.29
C LEU A 31 6.15 -10.22 6.76
N THR A 32 6.88 -10.39 5.66
CA THR A 32 7.45 -9.28 4.88
C THR A 32 7.20 -9.50 3.40
N ILE A 33 7.23 -8.42 2.62
CA ILE A 33 7.06 -8.47 1.17
C ILE A 33 8.17 -9.24 0.45
N TRP A 34 9.27 -9.56 1.14
CA TRP A 34 10.36 -10.38 0.59
C TRP A 34 10.31 -11.84 1.01
N THR A 35 9.67 -12.15 2.13
CA THR A 35 9.65 -13.50 2.72
C THR A 35 8.34 -14.24 2.47
N LEU A 36 7.32 -13.56 1.95
CA LEU A 36 6.10 -14.21 1.46
C LEU A 36 6.45 -15.27 0.40
N SER A 37 6.01 -16.50 0.60
CA SER A 37 6.07 -17.50 -0.47
C SER A 37 4.95 -17.25 -1.48
N PRO A 38 5.10 -17.67 -2.75
CA PRO A 38 4.04 -17.53 -3.76
C PRO A 38 2.67 -18.05 -3.32
N ASP A 39 2.65 -19.16 -2.56
CA ASP A 39 1.42 -19.78 -2.06
C ASP A 39 0.76 -18.99 -0.92
N GLN A 40 1.51 -18.13 -0.22
CA GLN A 40 1.01 -17.28 0.86
C GLN A 40 0.48 -15.92 0.37
N ILE A 41 0.83 -15.49 -0.85
CA ILE A 41 0.49 -14.16 -1.36
C ILE A 41 -1.03 -13.93 -1.36
N GLY A 42 -1.81 -14.93 -1.81
CA GLY A 42 -3.26 -14.82 -1.87
C GLY A 42 -3.88 -14.60 -0.49
N SER A 43 -3.58 -15.47 0.47
CA SER A 43 -4.10 -15.37 1.83
C SER A 43 -3.59 -14.13 2.57
N ALA A 44 -2.34 -13.71 2.34
CA ALA A 44 -1.81 -12.46 2.87
C ALA A 44 -2.53 -11.24 2.29
N SER A 45 -2.83 -11.23 0.98
CA SER A 45 -3.57 -10.14 0.34
C SER A 45 -4.97 -9.98 0.92
N GLU A 46 -5.68 -11.10 1.13
CA GLU A 46 -6.98 -11.12 1.79
C GLU A 46 -6.89 -10.61 3.23
N SER A 47 -5.93 -11.10 4.01
CA SER A 47 -5.74 -10.68 5.40
C SER A 47 -5.40 -9.19 5.52
N ILE A 48 -4.60 -8.65 4.59
CA ILE A 48 -4.32 -7.21 4.51
C ILE A 48 -5.60 -6.44 4.21
N TRP A 49 -6.44 -6.93 3.29
CA TRP A 49 -7.71 -6.30 2.99
C TRP A 49 -8.68 -6.31 4.17
N ASP A 50 -8.78 -7.43 4.89
CA ASP A 50 -9.65 -7.55 6.05
C ASP A 50 -9.31 -6.50 7.11
N VAL A 51 -8.02 -6.26 7.35
CA VAL A 51 -7.57 -5.17 8.22
C VAL A 51 -7.93 -3.81 7.62
N ILE A 52 -7.55 -3.53 6.37
CA ILE A 52 -7.81 -2.23 5.71
C ILE A 52 -9.29 -1.87 5.72
N SER A 53 -10.17 -2.83 5.44
CA SER A 53 -11.62 -2.63 5.36
C SER A 53 -12.26 -2.43 6.74
N ALA A 54 -11.68 -3.02 7.80
CA ALA A 54 -12.11 -2.81 9.18
C ALA A 54 -11.61 -1.48 9.78
N LEU A 55 -10.48 -0.95 9.30
CA LEU A 55 -9.90 0.28 9.81
C LEU A 55 -10.79 1.50 9.51
N ARG A 56 -10.96 2.34 10.53
CA ARG A 56 -11.65 3.62 10.42
C ARG A 56 -10.61 4.72 10.30
N VAL A 57 -10.14 4.98 9.08
CA VAL A 57 -9.13 6.03 8.82
C VAL A 57 -9.75 7.34 8.36
N GLY A 58 -10.76 7.26 7.49
CA GLY A 58 -11.47 8.42 6.97
C GLY A 58 -12.93 8.11 6.67
N ILE A 59 -13.69 9.19 6.48
CA ILE A 59 -15.14 9.13 6.26
C ILE A 59 -15.55 8.58 4.87
N GLY A 60 -14.60 8.46 3.95
CA GLY A 60 -14.86 7.97 2.59
C GLY A 60 -15.15 6.46 2.53
N GLU A 61 -15.90 6.06 1.51
CA GLU A 61 -16.19 4.65 1.22
C GLU A 61 -14.96 3.92 0.65
N THR A 62 -14.15 4.61 -0.17
CA THR A 62 -12.84 4.09 -0.60
C THR A 62 -11.89 4.00 0.60
N LYS A 63 -11.49 2.78 0.95
CA LYS A 63 -10.59 2.48 2.08
C LYS A 63 -9.16 2.18 1.64
N ILE A 64 -8.94 1.70 0.41
CA ILE A 64 -7.63 1.18 0.00
C ILE A 64 -6.50 2.21 0.14
N VAL A 65 -6.71 3.47 -0.25
CA VAL A 65 -5.67 4.51 -0.23
C VAL A 65 -5.35 4.94 1.21
N SER A 66 -6.35 5.33 1.99
CA SER A 66 -6.13 5.80 3.36
C SER A 66 -5.77 4.66 4.32
N GLY A 67 -6.43 3.51 4.18
CA GLY A 67 -6.19 2.30 4.96
C GLY A 67 -4.80 1.72 4.74
N SER A 68 -4.34 1.58 3.49
CA SER A 68 -2.98 1.09 3.24
C SER A 68 -1.90 2.04 3.75
N LYS A 69 -2.09 3.37 3.63
CA LYS A 69 -1.17 4.36 4.21
C LYS A 69 -1.11 4.28 5.73
N ALA A 70 -2.26 4.15 6.39
CA ALA A 70 -2.32 3.99 7.84
C ALA A 70 -1.68 2.66 8.28
N LEU A 71 -2.02 1.56 7.61
CA LEU A 71 -1.51 0.24 7.94
C LEU A 71 -0.01 0.09 7.63
N HIS A 72 0.53 0.77 6.61
CA HIS A 72 1.97 0.82 6.34
C HIS A 72 2.78 1.38 7.51
N HIS A 73 2.22 2.29 8.32
CA HIS A 73 2.92 2.77 9.52
C HIS A 73 3.07 1.70 10.61
N VAL A 74 2.19 0.68 10.62
CA VAL A 74 2.19 -0.41 11.60
C VAL A 74 2.89 -1.65 11.05
N LEU A 75 2.73 -1.94 9.75
CA LEU A 75 3.29 -3.08 9.04
C LEU A 75 4.19 -2.63 7.86
N PRO A 76 5.26 -1.86 8.11
CA PRO A 76 6.05 -1.23 7.06
C PRO A 76 6.76 -2.21 6.12
N GLU A 77 7.14 -3.40 6.61
CA GLU A 77 7.85 -4.40 5.81
C GLU A 77 6.92 -5.27 4.95
N LEU A 78 5.59 -5.14 5.11
CA LEU A 78 4.61 -5.97 4.42
C LEU A 78 3.66 -5.15 3.55
N VAL A 79 3.06 -4.11 4.12
CA VAL A 79 2.02 -3.34 3.46
C VAL A 79 2.65 -2.15 2.76
N LEU A 80 2.28 -1.92 1.51
CA LEU A 80 2.76 -0.78 0.74
C LEU A 80 1.80 0.41 0.91
N PRO A 81 2.31 1.65 0.97
CA PRO A 81 1.45 2.83 1.07
C PRO A 81 0.87 3.16 -0.32
N ILE A 82 -0.34 2.69 -0.62
CA ILE A 82 -0.97 2.87 -1.94
C ILE A 82 -1.40 4.33 -2.11
N ASP A 83 -1.00 4.93 -3.22
CA ASP A 83 -1.44 6.25 -3.64
C ASP A 83 -2.38 6.20 -4.87
N ARG A 84 -3.35 7.13 -4.92
CA ARG A 84 -4.33 7.20 -6.00
C ARG A 84 -3.73 7.65 -7.33
N GLU A 85 -2.76 8.56 -7.31
CA GLU A 85 -2.19 9.13 -8.54
C GLU A 85 -1.15 8.20 -9.15
N TYR A 86 -0.19 7.75 -8.34
CA TYR A 86 0.97 7.02 -8.84
C TYR A 86 0.82 5.51 -8.76
N THR A 87 0.46 4.98 -7.59
CA THR A 87 0.37 3.52 -7.42
C THR A 87 -0.77 2.94 -8.24
N VAL A 88 -1.97 3.48 -8.06
CA VAL A 88 -3.16 3.06 -8.82
C VAL A 88 -2.98 3.36 -10.31
N GLY A 89 -2.38 4.51 -10.65
CA GLY A 89 -2.03 4.86 -12.03
C GLY A 89 -1.06 3.87 -12.69
N PHE A 90 -0.06 3.37 -11.96
CA PHE A 90 0.90 2.39 -12.47
C PHE A 90 0.25 1.04 -12.81
N PHE A 91 -0.60 0.51 -11.92
CA PHE A 91 -1.22 -0.80 -12.14
C PHE A 91 -2.40 -0.76 -13.12
N PHE A 92 -3.23 0.28 -13.04
CA PHE A 92 -4.52 0.33 -13.74
C PHE A 92 -4.56 1.35 -14.88
N HIS A 93 -3.48 2.10 -15.12
CA HIS A 93 -3.43 3.16 -16.14
C HIS A 93 -4.56 4.20 -15.99
N SER A 94 -5.07 4.35 -14.76
CA SER A 94 -6.23 5.12 -14.37
C SER A 94 -6.07 5.51 -12.90
N THR A 95 -6.69 6.61 -12.46
CA THR A 95 -6.78 6.98 -11.03
C THR A 95 -8.07 6.50 -10.38
N ASN A 96 -8.96 5.87 -11.16
CA ASN A 96 -10.22 5.29 -10.72
C ASN A 96 -10.11 3.77 -10.66
N LEU A 97 -10.63 3.18 -9.58
CA LEU A 97 -10.71 1.73 -9.38
C LEU A 97 -12.12 1.25 -9.73
N TYR A 98 -12.35 0.89 -10.99
CA TYR A 98 -13.67 0.45 -11.47
C TYR A 98 -14.07 -0.94 -10.94
N GLN A 99 -13.08 -1.78 -10.65
CA GLN A 99 -13.22 -3.10 -10.06
C GLN A 99 -13.46 -3.08 -8.54
N GLY A 100 -13.37 -1.90 -7.91
CA GLY A 100 -13.46 -1.73 -6.46
C GLY A 100 -12.16 -2.02 -5.71
N ASP A 101 -12.11 -1.59 -4.46
CA ASP A 101 -10.90 -1.59 -3.63
C ASP A 101 -10.37 -2.99 -3.33
N HIS A 102 -11.25 -3.95 -3.01
CA HIS A 102 -10.84 -5.33 -2.68
C HIS A 102 -10.12 -6.00 -3.85
N ALA A 103 -10.78 -6.06 -5.01
CA ALA A 103 -10.20 -6.64 -6.22
C ALA A 103 -8.91 -5.93 -6.63
N ALA A 104 -8.86 -4.60 -6.52
CA ALA A 104 -7.65 -3.84 -6.81
C ALA A 104 -6.48 -4.19 -5.89
N LEU A 105 -6.71 -4.36 -4.58
CA LEU A 105 -5.66 -4.76 -3.65
C LEU A 105 -5.12 -6.16 -3.98
N LEU A 106 -6.02 -7.12 -4.18
CA LEU A 106 -5.68 -8.50 -4.51
C LEU A 106 -4.89 -8.62 -5.81
N GLU A 107 -5.12 -7.74 -6.77
CA GLU A 107 -4.35 -7.66 -8.00
C GLU A 107 -2.98 -7.01 -7.79
N MET A 108 -2.91 -5.91 -7.05
CA MET A 108 -1.67 -5.16 -6.85
C MET A 108 -0.63 -5.90 -5.99
N VAL A 109 -1.04 -6.54 -4.90
CA VAL A 109 -0.11 -7.15 -3.92
C VAL A 109 0.82 -8.21 -4.55
N PRO A 110 0.34 -9.17 -5.37
CA PRO A 110 1.21 -10.12 -6.07
C PRO A 110 2.24 -9.45 -6.98
N HIS A 111 1.84 -8.43 -7.73
CA HIS A 111 2.76 -7.72 -8.62
C HIS A 111 3.80 -6.92 -7.83
N PHE A 112 3.38 -6.31 -6.72
CA PHE A 112 4.30 -5.64 -5.81
C PHE A 112 5.32 -6.58 -5.20
N HIS A 113 4.88 -7.72 -4.69
CA HIS A 113 5.75 -8.77 -4.19
C HIS A 113 6.79 -9.15 -5.25
N ARG A 114 6.35 -9.38 -6.49
CA ARG A 114 7.24 -9.71 -7.60
C ARG A 114 8.28 -8.63 -7.86
N ILE A 115 7.89 -7.35 -7.92
CA ILE A 115 8.83 -6.23 -8.09
C ILE A 115 9.83 -6.20 -6.93
N ALA A 116 9.35 -6.32 -5.69
CA ALA A 116 10.18 -6.25 -4.50
C ALA A 116 11.24 -7.37 -4.45
N VAL A 117 10.87 -8.58 -4.86
CA VAL A 117 11.78 -9.74 -4.92
C VAL A 117 12.73 -9.66 -6.10
N GLU A 118 12.24 -9.41 -7.32
CA GLU A 118 13.08 -9.39 -8.53
C GLU A 118 14.08 -8.22 -8.52
N CYS A 119 13.73 -7.10 -7.87
CA CYS A 119 14.58 -5.92 -7.76
C CYS A 119 15.24 -5.78 -6.38
N ARG A 120 15.28 -6.83 -5.56
CA ARG A 120 15.74 -6.80 -4.17
C ARG A 120 17.08 -6.09 -3.98
N SER A 121 18.11 -6.45 -4.75
CA SER A 121 19.44 -5.84 -4.63
C SER A 121 19.47 -4.34 -4.95
N LYS A 122 18.62 -3.89 -5.88
CA LYS A 122 18.44 -2.47 -6.22
C LYS A 122 17.64 -1.71 -5.17
N ILE A 123 16.74 -2.40 -4.48
CA ILE A 123 15.92 -1.85 -3.39
C ILE A 123 16.78 -1.69 -2.14
N GLU A 124 17.48 -2.75 -1.73
CA GLU A 124 18.34 -2.77 -0.54
C GLU A 124 19.41 -1.66 -0.58
N CYS A 125 20.01 -1.41 -1.75
CA CYS A 125 21.06 -0.39 -1.88
C CYS A 125 20.55 1.06 -1.70
N ARG A 126 19.23 1.26 -1.61
CA ARG A 126 18.58 2.56 -1.44
C ARG A 126 18.07 2.83 -0.03
N PHE A 127 18.22 1.87 0.89
CA PHE A 127 17.80 2.01 2.29
C PHE A 127 18.53 3.13 3.03
N GLY A 128 17.84 3.73 4.00
CA GLY A 128 18.38 4.77 4.88
C GLY A 128 18.56 6.15 4.22
N ARG A 129 18.05 6.35 3.00
CA ARG A 129 18.14 7.63 2.27
C ARG A 129 16.78 8.30 2.16
N GLY A 130 16.60 9.47 2.78
CA GLY A 130 15.35 10.21 2.73
C GLY A 130 14.19 9.37 3.30
N MET A 131 13.12 9.17 2.51
CA MET A 131 11.97 8.37 2.92
C MET A 131 12.14 6.85 2.68
N ASN A 132 13.31 6.38 2.25
CA ASN A 132 13.57 4.96 1.97
C ASN A 132 13.89 4.17 3.24
N MET A 133 12.87 3.93 4.06
CA MET A 133 13.05 3.32 5.38
C MET A 133 12.93 1.79 5.39
N ASN A 134 12.24 1.21 4.42
CA ASN A 134 11.93 -0.22 4.34
C ASN A 134 11.70 -0.68 2.90
N SER A 135 11.63 -2.00 2.71
CA SER A 135 11.45 -2.66 1.41
C SER A 135 10.21 -2.17 0.63
N SER A 136 9.05 -2.14 1.29
CA SER A 136 7.78 -1.67 0.76
C SER A 136 7.85 -0.22 0.28
N LYS A 137 8.45 0.67 1.10
CA LYS A 137 8.48 2.10 0.81
C LYS A 137 9.45 2.44 -0.32
N VAL A 138 10.57 1.73 -0.43
CA VAL A 138 11.48 1.90 -1.56
C VAL A 138 10.84 1.43 -2.86
N THR A 139 10.10 0.31 -2.81
CA THR A 139 9.35 -0.20 -3.98
C THR A 139 8.31 0.82 -4.43
N ASP A 140 7.52 1.36 -3.50
CA ASP A 140 6.57 2.45 -3.76
C ASP A 140 7.26 3.69 -4.37
N ASN A 141 8.34 4.19 -3.74
CA ASN A 141 9.06 5.36 -4.24
C ASN A 141 9.65 5.13 -5.66
N ALA A 142 10.03 3.90 -6.00
CA ALA A 142 10.49 3.56 -7.34
C ALA A 142 9.36 3.68 -8.37
N ILE A 143 8.15 3.21 -8.05
CA ILE A 143 6.95 3.37 -8.88
C ILE A 143 6.60 4.85 -9.04
N VAL A 144 6.57 5.61 -7.95
CA VAL A 144 6.31 7.06 -8.00
C VAL A 144 7.32 7.77 -8.89
N GLY A 145 8.62 7.43 -8.77
CA GLY A 145 9.68 7.99 -9.60
C GLY A 145 9.51 7.68 -11.09
N LEU A 146 9.10 6.46 -11.43
CA LEU A 146 8.80 6.06 -12.80
C LEU A 146 7.60 6.84 -13.37
N MET A 147 6.48 6.88 -12.64
CA MET A 147 5.25 7.56 -13.09
C MET A 147 5.48 9.05 -13.32
N LYS A 148 6.26 9.71 -12.46
CA LYS A 148 6.64 11.12 -12.65
C LYS A 148 7.48 11.31 -13.91
N LYS A 149 8.49 10.45 -14.11
CA LYS A 149 9.34 10.50 -15.31
C LYS A 149 8.52 10.30 -16.59
N GLU A 150 7.53 9.41 -16.58
CA GLU A 150 6.64 9.18 -17.72
C GLU A 150 5.69 10.35 -17.98
N ALA A 151 5.19 11.01 -16.93
CA ALA A 151 4.40 12.22 -17.06
C ALA A 151 5.21 13.38 -17.68
N ASP A 152 6.46 13.56 -17.25
CA ASP A 152 7.37 14.59 -17.77
C ASP A 152 7.81 14.31 -19.22
N ALA A 153 7.77 13.05 -19.67
CA ALA A 153 8.21 12.64 -21.01
C ALA A 153 7.10 12.73 -22.07
N LYS A 154 5.84 12.98 -21.69
CA LYS A 154 4.75 13.17 -22.64
C LYS A 154 4.77 14.63 -23.14
N PRO A 155 5.02 14.88 -24.44
CA PRO A 155 4.81 16.22 -25.00
C PRO A 155 3.31 16.57 -24.93
N GLU A 156 3.01 17.84 -24.63
CA GLU A 156 1.65 18.41 -24.62
C GLU A 156 0.88 18.17 -25.93
#